data_AF-A0AA96RSU1-F1
#
_entry.id   AF-A0AA96RSU1-F1
#
_cell.length_a   1.000
_cell.length_b   1.000
_cell.length_c   1.000
_cell.angle_alpha   90.00
_cell.angle_beta   90.00
_cell.angle_gamma   90.00
#
_symmetry.space_group_name_H-M   'P 1'
#
loop_
_entity.id
_entity.type
_entity.pdbx_description
1 polymer ?
#
loop_
_entity_poly.entity_id
_entity_poly.type
_entity_poly.pdbx_seq_one_letter_code
_entity_poly.pdbx_strand_id
1 'polypeptide(L)'
;MQQRRPVRRALLSVSDKAGIVEFAQALSARGVELLSTGGTARLLADKGLPVTEVSDYTGFPEMMDGRVKTLHPKVHGGILGRRGQDDGIMEQHDIAPIDMVVVNLYPFAQTVAREDCSLEDAVENIDIGGPTMVRSAAKNHKDVAIVVKSGDYNGIINEMDANEGSLTLETRFDLAIKAFEHTAAYDSMIANYFGSLVPAYHGESKDPSGRFPRTLNLNFIKKQDMRYGENSHQQAAFYIEEEIKEASVATAQQVQGKALSYNNIADTDAALECVKEFSEPACVIVKHANPCGVAVSTSILDAYDRAYKTDPTSAFGGIIAFNRELDAETAQAIISRQFVEVIIAPSASEEALKITAAKQNVRVLVCGQWAERVPGLDFKRVNGGLLVQDRDLGMVTEADLRVVTKRQPTEQELRDALFCWKVAKFVKSNAIVYAKENMTIGIGAGQMSRVYSAKIAGIKAGDEGLEVKGSAMASDAFFPFRDGIDAAAAVGITCVIQPGGSIRDDEVIAAADEHGIAMIFTDMRHFRH
;
A
#
# COMPACT_ATOMS: atom_id res chain seq x y z
N MET A 1 30.39 -30.16 10.77
CA MET A 1 29.61 -29.80 11.97
C MET A 1 29.69 -28.29 12.12
N GLN A 2 28.57 -27.57 12.23
CA GLN A 2 28.62 -26.13 12.53
C GLN A 2 29.32 -25.92 13.86
N GLN A 3 30.28 -25.00 13.92
CA GLN A 3 30.93 -24.61 15.17
C GLN A 3 29.90 -23.87 16.03
N ARG A 4 29.55 -24.44 17.19
CA ARG A 4 28.66 -23.79 18.16
C ARG A 4 29.31 -22.50 18.66
N ARG A 5 28.50 -21.45 18.80
CA ARG A 5 28.88 -20.13 19.31
C ARG A 5 27.89 -19.76 20.43
N PRO A 6 28.11 -20.24 21.66
CA PRO A 6 27.25 -19.89 22.78
C PRO A 6 27.30 -18.39 23.03
N VAL A 7 26.13 -17.78 23.23
CA VAL A 7 26.02 -16.36 23.57
C VAL A 7 26.46 -16.20 25.02
N ARG A 8 27.62 -15.58 25.25
CA ARG A 8 28.15 -15.33 26.59
C ARG A 8 28.04 -13.87 26.98
N ARG A 9 28.06 -12.97 25.99
CA ARG A 9 27.90 -11.53 26.20
C ARG A 9 26.96 -10.92 25.16
N ALA A 10 25.98 -10.15 25.64
CA ALA A 10 25.02 -9.44 24.81
C ALA A 10 25.08 -7.92 25.07
N LEU A 11 25.16 -7.12 24.01
CA LEU A 11 25.07 -5.66 24.07
C LEU A 11 23.67 -5.18 23.68
N LEU A 12 22.94 -4.61 24.64
CA LEU A 12 21.55 -4.17 24.48
C LEU A 12 21.48 -2.64 24.45
N SER A 13 21.08 -2.06 23.31
CA SER A 13 20.93 -0.62 23.13
C SER A 13 19.75 -0.33 22.22
N VAL A 14 18.55 -0.27 22.80
CA VAL A 14 17.28 -0.13 22.07
C VAL A 14 16.62 1.22 22.36
N SER A 15 16.01 1.82 21.34
CA SER A 15 15.09 2.96 21.45
C SER A 15 13.69 2.50 21.87
N ASP A 16 13.10 1.54 21.15
CA ASP A 16 11.85 0.87 21.55
C ASP A 16 12.13 -0.18 22.63
N LYS A 17 11.47 -0.04 23.78
CA LYS A 17 11.63 -0.89 24.97
C LYS A 17 10.69 -2.10 24.99
N ALA A 18 9.87 -2.32 23.96
CA ALA A 18 8.94 -3.44 23.92
C ALA A 18 9.66 -4.78 24.11
N GLY A 19 9.29 -5.53 25.17
CA GLY A 19 9.79 -6.88 25.45
C GLY A 19 11.27 -6.99 25.88
N ILE A 20 12.00 -5.87 26.01
CA ILE A 20 13.45 -5.91 26.26
C ILE A 20 13.79 -6.44 27.66
N VAL A 21 12.92 -6.19 28.65
CA VAL A 21 13.15 -6.61 30.04
C VAL A 21 13.05 -8.13 30.14
N GLU A 22 12.00 -8.71 29.58
CA GLU A 22 11.75 -10.15 29.55
C GLU A 22 12.86 -10.88 28.78
N PHE A 23 13.29 -10.30 27.65
CA PHE A 23 14.38 -10.84 26.86
C PHE A 23 15.72 -10.80 27.62
N ALA A 24 16.04 -9.68 28.28
CA ALA A 24 17.25 -9.54 29.10
C ALA A 24 17.25 -10.47 30.32
N GLN A 25 16.10 -10.66 30.98
CA GLN A 25 15.92 -11.64 32.05
C GLN A 25 16.21 -13.06 31.56
N ALA A 26 15.69 -13.43 30.39
CA ALA A 26 15.93 -14.73 29.79
C ALA A 26 17.43 -14.94 29.46
N LEU A 27 18.11 -13.93 28.90
CA LEU A 27 19.55 -13.99 28.65
C LEU A 27 20.35 -14.13 29.96
N SER A 28 20.05 -13.31 30.96
CA SER A 28 20.74 -13.33 32.26
C SER A 28 20.56 -14.67 32.99
N ALA A 29 19.36 -15.27 32.93
CA ALA A 29 19.09 -16.61 33.49
C ALA A 29 19.94 -17.73 32.84
N ARG A 30 20.45 -17.50 31.63
CA ARG A 30 21.36 -18.41 30.91
C ARG A 30 22.83 -18.09 31.13
N GLY A 31 23.14 -17.17 32.05
CA GLY A 31 24.50 -16.74 32.36
C GLY A 31 25.11 -15.81 31.33
N VAL A 32 24.31 -15.18 30.47
CA VAL A 32 24.79 -14.17 29.52
C VAL A 32 25.07 -12.87 30.26
N GLU A 33 26.29 -12.36 30.10
CA GLU A 33 26.68 -11.03 30.58
C GLU A 33 25.99 -9.94 29.75
N LEU A 34 25.34 -8.99 30.42
CA LEU A 34 24.61 -7.91 29.76
C LEU A 34 25.45 -6.64 29.76
N LEU A 35 25.78 -6.14 28.57
CA LEU A 35 26.26 -4.78 28.37
C LEU A 35 25.09 -3.90 27.90
N SER A 36 25.01 -2.66 28.35
CA SER A 36 23.95 -1.75 27.89
C SER A 36 24.35 -0.27 27.95
N THR A 37 23.53 0.60 27.35
CA THR A 37 23.76 2.05 27.31
C THR A 37 22.58 2.84 27.87
N GLY A 38 22.88 3.93 28.59
CA GLY A 38 21.95 4.99 28.96
C GLY A 38 20.60 4.50 29.48
N GLY A 39 19.51 4.93 28.83
CA GLY A 39 18.15 4.57 29.24
C GLY A 39 17.83 3.08 29.21
N THR A 40 18.52 2.27 28.38
CA THR A 40 18.36 0.81 28.41
C THR A 40 19.03 0.22 29.65
N ALA A 41 20.26 0.65 29.96
CA ALA A 41 20.99 0.19 31.14
C ALA A 41 20.22 0.49 32.42
N ARG A 42 19.71 1.72 32.54
CA ARG A 42 18.88 2.15 33.68
C ARG A 42 17.64 1.29 33.86
N LEU A 43 16.89 1.06 32.78
CA LEU A 43 15.68 0.23 32.81
C LEU A 43 15.97 -1.20 33.30
N LEU A 44 17.06 -1.81 32.82
CA LEU A 44 17.45 -3.17 33.21
C LEU A 44 17.92 -3.21 34.67
N ALA A 45 18.72 -2.24 35.10
CA ALA A 45 19.20 -2.12 36.47
C ALA A 45 18.06 -1.91 37.48
N ASP A 46 17.07 -1.08 37.15
CA ASP A 46 15.87 -0.83 37.97
C ASP A 46 15.01 -2.11 38.15
N LYS A 47 15.18 -3.10 37.26
CA LYS A 47 14.56 -4.43 37.35
C LYS A 47 15.44 -5.47 38.05
N GLY A 48 16.55 -5.04 38.64
CA GLY A 48 17.46 -5.89 39.41
C GLY A 48 18.36 -6.78 38.55
N LEU A 49 18.49 -6.52 37.25
CA LEU A 49 19.38 -7.29 36.39
C LEU A 49 20.83 -6.82 36.53
N PRO A 50 21.81 -7.74 36.60
CA PRO A 50 23.22 -7.37 36.53
C PRO A 50 23.55 -6.92 35.12
N VAL A 51 23.75 -5.61 34.95
CA VAL A 51 24.09 -4.97 33.67
C VAL A 51 25.32 -4.08 33.85
N THR A 52 26.28 -4.22 32.95
CA THR A 52 27.46 -3.36 32.88
C THR A 52 27.20 -2.23 31.89
N GLU A 53 27.42 -0.99 32.31
CA GLU A 53 27.28 0.14 31.39
C GLU A 53 28.45 0.17 30.40
N VAL A 54 28.21 0.57 29.15
CA VAL A 54 29.27 0.64 28.12
C VAL A 54 30.38 1.63 28.51
N SER A 55 30.06 2.70 29.23
CA SER A 55 31.05 3.63 29.82
C SER A 55 32.03 2.90 30.73
N ASP A 56 31.52 2.06 31.64
CA ASP A 56 32.33 1.25 32.56
C ASP A 56 33.16 0.21 31.79
N TYR A 57 32.56 -0.45 30.80
CA TYR A 57 33.24 -1.45 29.97
C TYR A 57 34.38 -0.83 29.13
N THR A 58 34.17 0.37 28.60
CA THR A 58 35.16 1.05 27.75
C THR A 58 36.21 1.83 28.54
N GLY A 59 35.88 2.24 29.76
CA GLY A 59 36.67 3.18 30.55
C GLY A 59 36.61 4.63 30.04
N PHE A 60 35.67 4.94 29.13
CA PHE A 60 35.47 6.27 28.57
C PHE A 60 34.10 6.83 28.98
N PRO A 61 34.05 8.08 29.48
CA PRO A 61 32.79 8.70 29.89
C PRO A 61 31.92 9.04 28.67
N GLU A 62 30.64 9.27 28.92
CA GLU A 62 29.74 9.82 27.92
C GLU A 62 30.16 11.25 27.53
N MET A 63 30.21 11.54 26.23
CA MET A 63 30.65 12.84 25.68
C MET A 63 29.73 13.29 24.55
N MET A 64 29.66 14.61 24.33
CA MET A 64 28.84 15.24 23.28
C MET A 64 27.38 14.77 23.33
N ASP A 65 26.80 14.77 24.53
CA ASP A 65 25.42 14.34 24.78
C ASP A 65 25.12 12.91 24.27
N GLY A 66 26.09 12.00 24.42
CA GLY A 66 25.94 10.60 24.05
C GLY A 66 26.18 10.25 22.58
N ARG A 67 26.50 11.22 21.72
CA ARG A 67 26.71 11.02 20.27
C ARG A 67 27.80 9.99 19.91
N VAL A 68 28.82 9.85 20.75
CA VAL A 68 30.00 9.01 20.47
C VAL A 68 30.14 7.80 21.42
N LYS A 69 29.14 7.55 22.27
CA LYS A 69 29.27 6.61 23.41
C LYS A 69 29.59 5.17 23.03
N THR A 70 29.16 4.69 21.86
CA THR A 70 29.43 3.31 21.40
C THR A 70 30.50 3.23 20.32
N LEU A 71 31.00 4.37 19.82
CA LEU A 71 32.00 4.45 18.75
C LEU A 71 33.42 4.21 19.30
N HIS A 72 33.62 3.05 19.94
CA HIS A 72 34.84 2.73 20.67
C HIS A 72 35.44 1.39 20.20
N PRO A 73 36.79 1.28 20.08
CA PRO A 73 37.45 0.03 19.67
C PRO A 73 37.18 -1.16 20.57
N LYS A 74 36.98 -0.99 21.88
CA LYS A 74 36.59 -2.11 22.76
C LYS A 74 35.22 -2.70 22.37
N VAL A 75 34.25 -1.86 22.01
CA VAL A 75 32.92 -2.31 21.58
C VAL A 75 33.02 -2.94 20.19
N HIS A 76 33.53 -2.20 19.20
CA HIS A 76 33.58 -2.69 17.82
C HIS A 76 34.59 -3.83 17.62
N GLY A 77 35.66 -3.88 18.39
CA GLY A 77 36.60 -5.00 18.42
C GLY A 77 35.97 -6.26 19.02
N GLY A 78 35.15 -6.12 20.07
CA GLY A 78 34.36 -7.22 20.62
C GLY A 78 33.38 -7.80 19.60
N ILE A 79 32.76 -6.93 18.79
CA ILE A 79 31.79 -7.30 17.74
C ILE A 79 32.48 -7.85 16.47
N LEU A 80 33.50 -7.18 15.95
CA LEU A 80 34.12 -7.47 14.64
C LEU A 80 35.30 -8.44 14.71
N GLY A 81 35.85 -8.69 15.89
CA GLY A 81 36.99 -9.59 16.04
C GLY A 81 36.66 -10.99 15.53
N ARG A 82 37.45 -11.48 14.58
CA ARG A 82 37.26 -12.80 13.97
C ARG A 82 37.77 -13.85 14.94
N ARG A 83 36.85 -14.64 15.50
CA ARG A 83 37.17 -15.62 16.54
C ARG A 83 38.14 -16.67 16.00
N GLY A 84 39.25 -16.91 16.70
CA GLY A 84 40.33 -17.81 16.29
C GLY A 84 41.40 -17.17 15.39
N GLN A 85 41.19 -15.95 14.89
CA GLN A 85 42.17 -15.21 14.08
C GLN A 85 42.67 -13.96 14.80
N ASP A 86 41.78 -13.20 15.42
CA ASP A 86 42.10 -11.93 16.08
C ASP A 86 42.20 -12.08 17.61
N ASP A 87 42.12 -13.30 18.15
CA ASP A 87 42.06 -13.55 19.60
C ASP A 87 43.28 -12.95 20.34
N GLY A 88 44.49 -13.07 19.78
CA GLY A 88 45.70 -12.55 20.41
C GLY A 88 45.75 -11.02 20.49
N ILE A 89 45.27 -10.31 19.45
CA ILE A 89 45.22 -8.84 19.47
C ILE A 89 44.06 -8.35 20.35
N MET A 90 42.96 -9.11 20.42
CA MET A 90 41.85 -8.83 21.34
C MET A 90 42.31 -8.96 22.79
N GLU A 91 43.03 -10.02 23.14
CA GLU A 91 43.58 -10.23 24.49
C GLU A 91 44.60 -9.15 24.86
N GLN A 92 45.53 -8.80 23.95
CA GLN A 92 46.52 -7.75 24.16
C GLN A 92 45.89 -6.39 24.53
N HIS A 93 44.70 -6.10 24.00
CA HIS A 93 44.00 -4.83 24.21
C HIS A 93 42.81 -4.93 25.17
N ASP A 94 42.67 -6.03 25.90
CA ASP A 94 41.57 -6.26 26.85
C ASP A 94 40.18 -6.06 26.19
N ILE A 95 40.04 -6.64 24.99
CA ILE A 95 38.83 -6.60 24.18
C ILE A 95 38.15 -7.95 24.29
N ALA A 96 37.10 -7.99 25.09
CA ALA A 96 36.36 -9.21 25.30
C ALA A 96 35.26 -9.40 24.21
N PRO A 97 35.07 -10.63 23.68
CA PRO A 97 34.03 -10.97 22.68
C PRO A 97 32.62 -10.49 23.01
N ILE A 98 31.90 -9.91 22.04
CA ILE A 98 30.45 -9.69 22.12
C ILE A 98 29.78 -10.65 21.15
N ASP A 99 28.87 -11.48 21.62
CA ASP A 99 28.28 -12.59 20.85
C ASP A 99 26.85 -12.26 20.36
N MET A 100 26.19 -11.30 21.00
CA MET A 100 24.89 -10.79 20.58
C MET A 100 24.85 -9.27 20.68
N VAL A 101 24.24 -8.62 19.70
CA VAL A 101 23.95 -7.18 19.70
C VAL A 101 22.46 -7.01 19.47
N VAL A 102 21.79 -6.26 20.35
CA VAL A 102 20.35 -6.01 20.32
C VAL A 102 20.15 -4.51 20.21
N VAL A 103 19.78 -4.04 19.03
CA VAL A 103 19.69 -2.62 18.70
C VAL A 103 18.51 -2.37 17.79
N ASN A 104 17.61 -1.48 18.19
CA ASN A 104 16.64 -0.86 17.28
C ASN A 104 16.90 0.64 17.23
N LEU A 105 16.73 1.23 16.04
CA LEU A 105 17.13 2.60 15.76
C LEU A 105 16.09 3.61 16.28
N TYR A 106 16.51 4.86 16.42
CA TYR A 106 15.59 5.96 16.75
C TYR A 106 14.48 6.06 15.70
N PRO A 107 13.25 6.41 16.10
CA PRO A 107 12.12 6.52 15.18
C PRO A 107 12.19 7.82 14.37
N PHE A 108 13.18 7.91 13.47
CA PHE A 108 13.40 9.09 12.63
C PHE A 108 12.15 9.46 11.83
N ALA A 109 11.47 8.46 11.24
CA ALA A 109 10.21 8.65 10.53
C ALA A 109 9.13 9.33 11.40
N GLN A 110 8.99 8.92 12.67
CA GLN A 110 8.02 9.52 13.58
C GLN A 110 8.41 10.95 13.95
N THR A 111 9.71 11.22 14.06
CA THR A 111 10.23 12.56 14.38
C THR A 111 9.93 13.55 13.27
N VAL A 112 10.25 13.22 12.01
CA VAL A 112 10.03 14.11 10.87
C VAL A 112 8.58 14.18 10.41
N ALA A 113 7.72 13.27 10.87
CA ALA A 113 6.28 13.31 10.64
C ALA A 113 5.55 14.34 11.54
N ARG A 114 6.19 14.86 12.60
CA ARG A 114 5.57 15.90 13.45
C ARG A 114 5.57 17.24 12.71
N GLU A 115 4.45 17.95 12.76
CA GLU A 115 4.29 19.26 12.10
C GLU A 115 5.26 20.33 12.64
N ASP A 116 5.69 20.20 13.89
CA ASP A 116 6.59 21.14 14.58
C ASP A 116 8.06 20.74 14.52
N CYS A 117 8.42 19.71 13.73
CA CYS A 117 9.80 19.25 13.62
C CYS A 117 10.67 20.27 12.86
N SER A 118 11.65 20.86 13.57
CA SER A 118 12.66 21.72 12.96
C SER A 118 13.73 20.91 12.22
N LEU A 119 14.52 21.58 11.37
CA LEU A 119 15.68 20.96 10.73
C LEU A 119 16.68 20.47 11.78
N GLU A 120 16.88 21.26 12.83
CA GLU A 120 17.72 20.94 13.97
C GLU A 120 17.22 19.68 14.67
N ASP A 121 15.91 19.57 14.95
CA ASP A 121 15.31 18.36 15.55
C ASP A 121 15.56 17.12 14.69
N ALA A 122 15.39 17.25 13.38
CA ALA A 122 15.65 16.16 12.44
C ALA A 122 17.12 15.73 12.48
N VAL A 123 18.06 16.69 12.48
CA VAL A 123 19.51 16.41 12.53
C VAL A 123 19.91 15.74 13.85
N GLU A 124 19.39 16.19 14.99
CA GLU A 124 19.68 15.60 16.30
C GLU A 124 19.18 14.16 16.43
N ASN A 125 18.11 13.79 15.71
CA ASN A 125 17.54 12.44 15.74
C ASN A 125 18.16 11.46 14.74
N ILE A 126 19.26 11.84 14.07
CA ILE A 126 20.05 10.93 13.25
C ILE A 126 20.97 10.09 14.14
N ASP A 127 20.73 8.79 14.17
CA ASP A 127 21.54 7.84 14.92
C ASP A 127 22.81 7.47 14.14
N ILE A 128 23.97 7.64 14.79
CA ILE A 128 25.27 7.23 14.25
C ILE A 128 25.73 5.92 14.89
N GLY A 129 25.59 5.80 16.22
CA GLY A 129 26.08 4.65 16.98
C GLY A 129 25.29 3.37 16.66
N GLY A 130 23.96 3.46 16.61
CA GLY A 130 23.06 2.36 16.32
C GLY A 130 23.37 1.69 14.98
N PRO A 131 23.30 2.41 13.83
CA PRO A 131 23.59 1.82 12.53
C PRO A 131 25.02 1.27 12.43
N THR A 132 25.99 1.91 13.09
CA THR A 132 27.39 1.43 13.11
C THR A 132 27.50 0.08 13.83
N MET A 133 26.84 -0.09 14.99
CA MET A 133 26.81 -1.37 15.71
C MET A 133 26.05 -2.45 14.93
N VAL A 134 24.88 -2.11 14.37
CA VAL A 134 24.05 -3.02 13.56
C VAL A 134 24.84 -3.58 12.38
N ARG A 135 25.48 -2.72 11.59
CA ARG A 135 26.30 -3.12 10.43
C ARG A 135 27.55 -3.90 10.85
N SER A 136 28.16 -3.54 11.98
CA SER A 136 29.33 -4.25 12.52
C SER A 136 28.97 -5.70 12.88
N ALA A 137 27.86 -5.89 13.60
CA ALA A 137 27.41 -7.21 14.01
C ALA A 137 26.94 -8.05 12.82
N ALA A 138 26.16 -7.46 11.90
CA ALA A 138 25.70 -8.13 10.68
C ALA A 138 26.87 -8.60 9.79
N LYS A 139 27.92 -7.76 9.65
CA LYS A 139 29.14 -8.14 8.92
C LYS A 139 29.82 -9.37 9.52
N ASN A 140 29.80 -9.49 10.86
CA ASN A 140 30.44 -10.60 11.58
C ASN A 140 29.47 -11.70 12.02
N HIS A 141 28.38 -11.92 11.29
CA HIS A 141 27.33 -12.91 11.59
C HIS A 141 27.83 -14.35 11.79
N LYS A 142 29.04 -14.67 11.32
CA LYS A 142 29.66 -15.98 11.60
C LYS A 142 29.79 -16.22 13.11
N ASP A 143 30.05 -15.16 13.87
CA ASP A 143 30.34 -15.23 15.30
C ASP A 143 29.37 -14.43 16.17
N VAL A 144 28.65 -13.44 15.61
CA VAL A 144 27.78 -12.52 16.37
C VAL A 144 26.34 -12.56 15.86
N ALA A 145 25.36 -12.63 16.76
CA ALA A 145 23.94 -12.47 16.44
C ALA A 145 23.54 -10.98 16.52
N ILE A 146 22.82 -10.46 15.53
CA ILE A 146 22.28 -9.09 15.54
C ILE A 146 20.75 -9.14 15.60
N VAL A 147 20.13 -8.41 16.52
CA VAL A 147 18.68 -8.41 16.72
C VAL A 147 18.16 -6.99 16.61
N VAL A 148 17.34 -6.72 15.60
CA VAL A 148 16.80 -5.38 15.30
C VAL A 148 15.30 -5.23 15.51
N LYS A 149 14.56 -6.36 15.63
CA LYS A 149 13.11 -6.37 15.87
C LYS A 149 12.79 -7.12 17.17
N SER A 150 11.92 -6.54 17.99
CA SER A 150 11.46 -7.15 19.26
C SER A 150 10.66 -8.43 19.04
N GLY A 151 10.00 -8.57 17.89
CA GLY A 151 9.28 -9.79 17.50
C GLY A 151 10.16 -11.04 17.39
N ASP A 152 11.48 -10.90 17.20
CA ASP A 152 12.40 -12.04 17.09
C ASP A 152 12.82 -12.62 18.46
N TYR A 153 12.57 -11.90 19.58
CA TYR A 153 13.09 -12.25 20.91
C TYR A 153 12.73 -13.67 21.35
N ASN A 154 11.46 -14.06 21.26
CA ASN A 154 11.02 -15.38 21.69
C ASN A 154 11.62 -16.51 20.85
N GLY A 155 11.73 -16.32 19.53
CA GLY A 155 12.34 -17.29 18.62
C GLY A 155 13.82 -17.52 18.96
N ILE A 156 14.55 -16.45 19.26
CA ILE A 156 15.96 -16.51 19.66
C ILE A 156 16.15 -17.28 20.96
N ILE A 157 15.34 -16.99 21.99
CA ILE A 157 15.43 -17.70 23.27
C ILE A 157 15.17 -19.20 23.09
N ASN A 158 14.13 -19.56 22.35
CA ASN A 158 13.79 -20.95 22.07
C ASN A 158 14.91 -21.68 21.31
N GLU A 159 15.53 -21.03 20.33
CA GLU A 159 16.65 -21.62 19.58
C GLU A 159 17.90 -21.78 20.46
N MET A 160 18.20 -20.80 21.32
CA MET A 160 19.29 -20.90 22.29
C MET A 160 19.11 -22.10 23.23
N ASP A 161 17.90 -22.34 23.72
CA ASP A 161 17.58 -23.48 24.58
C ASP A 161 17.79 -24.82 23.87
N ALA A 162 17.46 -24.88 22.58
CA ALA A 162 17.65 -26.08 21.77
C ALA A 162 19.13 -26.33 21.39
N ASN A 163 20.01 -25.33 21.51
CA ASN A 163 21.36 -25.36 20.93
C ASN A 163 22.47 -24.96 21.93
N GLU A 164 22.32 -25.33 23.21
CA GLU A 164 23.35 -25.08 24.25
C GLU A 164 23.74 -23.59 24.34
N GLY A 165 22.74 -22.71 24.36
CA GLY A 165 22.93 -21.27 24.42
C GLY A 165 23.44 -20.63 23.12
N SER A 166 23.45 -21.37 22.01
CA SER A 166 23.91 -20.87 20.70
C SER A 166 22.74 -20.62 19.75
N LEU A 167 22.97 -19.80 18.73
CA LEU A 167 22.16 -19.83 17.50
C LEU A 167 22.87 -20.66 16.43
N THR A 168 22.13 -21.15 15.45
CA THR A 168 22.70 -21.73 14.23
C THR A 168 23.34 -20.64 13.37
N LEU A 169 24.24 -21.04 12.46
CA LEU A 169 24.80 -20.09 11.48
C LEU A 169 23.71 -19.53 10.56
N GLU A 170 22.72 -20.35 10.23
CA GLU A 170 21.60 -19.97 9.37
C GLU A 170 20.77 -18.85 10.01
N THR A 171 20.38 -19.00 11.27
CA THR A 171 19.67 -17.94 12.00
C THR A 171 20.50 -16.66 12.12
N ARG A 172 21.81 -16.75 12.43
CA ARG A 172 22.65 -15.53 12.47
C ARG A 172 22.75 -14.85 11.11
N PHE A 173 22.77 -15.62 10.02
CA PHE A 173 22.81 -15.07 8.68
C PHE A 173 21.48 -14.39 8.29
N ASP A 174 20.33 -15.00 8.62
CA ASP A 174 19.01 -14.38 8.44
C ASP A 174 18.90 -13.06 9.22
N LEU A 175 19.29 -13.08 10.50
CA LEU A 175 19.36 -11.89 11.35
C LEU A 175 20.25 -10.79 10.77
N ALA A 176 21.38 -11.15 10.16
CA ALA A 176 22.26 -10.20 9.48
C ALA A 176 21.63 -9.57 8.23
N ILE A 177 20.84 -10.35 7.47
CA ILE A 177 20.07 -9.83 6.33
C ILE A 177 19.03 -8.82 6.83
N LYS A 178 18.23 -9.17 7.84
CA LYS A 178 17.25 -8.27 8.47
C LYS A 178 17.90 -6.98 8.96
N ALA A 179 19.11 -7.05 9.51
CA ALA A 179 19.87 -5.88 9.96
C ALA A 179 20.29 -4.94 8.81
N PHE A 180 20.70 -5.47 7.66
CA PHE A 180 21.00 -4.65 6.48
C PHE A 180 19.73 -4.07 5.85
N GLU A 181 18.63 -4.82 5.81
CA GLU A 181 17.32 -4.30 5.37
C GLU A 181 16.87 -3.14 6.27
N HIS A 182 16.99 -3.29 7.59
CA HIS A 182 16.62 -2.25 8.56
C HIS A 182 17.44 -0.97 8.39
N THR A 183 18.75 -1.08 8.18
CA THR A 183 19.61 0.10 7.97
C THR A 183 19.40 0.74 6.60
N ALA A 184 19.13 -0.05 5.55
CA ALA A 184 18.76 0.49 4.24
C ALA A 184 17.45 1.29 4.29
N ALA A 185 16.45 0.80 5.03
CA ALA A 185 15.20 1.52 5.25
C ALA A 185 15.42 2.83 6.03
N TYR A 186 16.23 2.79 7.09
CA TYR A 186 16.57 3.96 7.90
C TYR A 186 17.26 5.06 7.08
N ASP A 187 18.31 4.72 6.33
CA ASP A 187 19.04 5.68 5.49
C ASP A 187 18.17 6.22 4.35
N SER A 188 17.24 5.41 3.82
CA SER A 188 16.26 5.85 2.82
C SER A 188 15.35 6.96 3.35
N MET A 189 14.88 6.84 4.60
CA MET A 189 14.02 7.84 5.23
C MET A 189 14.75 9.18 5.40
N ILE A 190 15.99 9.14 5.87
CA ILE A 190 16.86 10.32 5.99
C ILE A 190 17.07 10.96 4.61
N ALA A 191 17.48 10.17 3.62
CA ALA A 191 17.76 10.66 2.28
C ALA A 191 16.53 11.30 1.61
N ASN A 192 15.35 10.70 1.76
CA ASN A 192 14.10 11.24 1.24
C ASN A 192 13.73 12.57 1.94
N TYR A 193 13.81 12.64 3.27
CA TYR A 193 13.48 13.85 4.03
C TYR A 193 14.39 15.02 3.64
N PHE A 194 15.71 14.88 3.78
CA PHE A 194 16.64 15.97 3.42
C PHE A 194 16.62 16.25 1.91
N GLY A 195 16.35 15.23 1.08
CA GLY A 195 16.19 15.37 -0.36
C GLY A 195 14.97 16.19 -0.78
N SER A 196 13.97 16.37 0.10
CA SER A 196 12.84 17.27 -0.13
C SER A 196 13.21 18.74 0.10
N LEU A 197 14.21 19.02 0.94
CA LEU A 197 14.56 20.38 1.38
C LEU A 197 15.54 21.08 0.44
N VAL A 198 15.99 20.41 -0.61
CA VAL A 198 17.00 20.91 -1.55
C VAL A 198 16.50 20.78 -2.99
N PRO A 199 17.08 21.52 -3.95
CA PRO A 199 16.69 21.40 -5.36
C PRO A 199 17.07 20.05 -5.97
N ALA A 200 16.41 19.70 -7.07
CA ALA A 200 16.74 18.52 -7.86
C ALA A 200 18.15 18.65 -8.49
N TYR A 201 18.83 17.52 -8.71
CA TYR A 201 20.12 17.50 -9.41
C TYR A 201 20.00 17.93 -10.88
N HIS A 202 18.83 17.70 -11.48
CA HIS A 202 18.52 18.01 -12.86
C HIS A 202 17.21 18.80 -12.91
N GLY A 203 17.19 19.89 -13.67
CA GLY A 203 16.05 20.79 -13.79
C GLY A 203 16.46 22.25 -13.72
N GLU A 204 15.56 23.13 -14.12
CA GLU A 204 15.80 24.59 -14.10
C GLU A 204 15.40 25.24 -12.76
N SER A 205 14.53 24.58 -11.99
CA SER A 205 14.08 25.10 -10.70
C SER A 205 15.20 25.06 -9.66
N LYS A 206 15.30 26.14 -8.89
CA LYS A 206 16.18 26.26 -7.71
C LYS A 206 15.40 26.12 -6.39
N ASP A 207 14.11 25.81 -6.48
CA ASP A 207 13.27 25.61 -5.31
C ASP A 207 13.49 24.21 -4.72
N PRO A 208 13.23 24.01 -3.41
CA PRO A 208 13.24 22.68 -2.80
C PRO A 208 12.33 21.70 -3.55
N SER A 209 12.81 20.46 -3.72
CA SER A 209 12.09 19.37 -4.39
C SER A 209 10.75 19.01 -3.72
N GLY A 210 10.60 19.30 -2.43
CA GLY A 210 9.38 19.10 -1.67
C GLY A 210 8.92 17.63 -1.71
N ARG A 211 7.64 17.44 -2.00
CA ARG A 211 6.96 16.13 -1.97
C ARG A 211 7.64 15.04 -2.81
N PHE A 212 8.32 15.42 -3.90
CA PHE A 212 9.05 14.51 -4.77
C PHE A 212 10.55 14.71 -4.55
N PRO A 213 11.17 14.01 -3.57
CA PRO A 213 12.55 14.28 -3.18
C PRO A 213 13.53 14.08 -4.34
N ARG A 214 14.65 14.82 -4.32
CA ARG A 214 15.66 14.77 -5.40
C ARG A 214 16.19 13.36 -5.72
N THR A 215 16.15 12.46 -4.74
CA THR A 215 16.36 11.01 -4.89
C THR A 215 15.19 10.33 -4.20
N LEU A 216 14.48 9.46 -4.91
CA LEU A 216 13.37 8.70 -4.36
C LEU A 216 13.82 7.29 -3.99
N ASN A 217 13.86 7.00 -2.69
CA ASN A 217 14.11 5.65 -2.16
C ASN A 217 12.79 5.04 -1.68
N LEU A 218 12.47 3.84 -2.16
CA LEU A 218 11.25 3.10 -1.82
C LEU A 218 11.63 1.76 -1.19
N ASN A 219 10.91 1.36 -0.14
CA ASN A 219 11.12 0.09 0.54
C ASN A 219 9.81 -0.71 0.53
N PHE A 220 9.88 -1.95 0.05
CA PHE A 220 8.74 -2.87 0.05
C PHE A 220 9.16 -4.25 0.55
N ILE A 221 8.25 -4.92 1.26
CA ILE A 221 8.42 -6.26 1.80
C ILE A 221 7.69 -7.25 0.91
N LYS A 222 8.35 -8.34 0.54
CA LYS A 222 7.72 -9.40 -0.26
C LYS A 222 6.62 -10.09 0.56
N LYS A 223 5.37 -10.02 0.10
CA LYS A 223 4.23 -10.73 0.73
C LYS A 223 4.11 -12.17 0.24
N GLN A 224 4.27 -12.40 -1.06
CA GLN A 224 4.20 -13.74 -1.65
C GLN A 224 4.76 -13.80 -3.07
N ASP A 225 5.25 -14.97 -3.49
CA ASP A 225 5.48 -15.28 -4.90
C ASP A 225 4.17 -15.43 -5.66
N MET A 226 4.13 -14.90 -6.88
CA MET A 226 3.01 -15.15 -7.80
C MET A 226 3.29 -16.41 -8.59
N ARG A 227 2.22 -17.09 -9.02
CA ARG A 227 2.34 -18.25 -9.92
C ARG A 227 3.05 -17.90 -11.24
N TYR A 228 2.78 -16.70 -11.75
CA TYR A 228 3.37 -16.05 -12.92
C TYR A 228 2.95 -14.56 -12.90
N GLY A 229 3.51 -13.75 -13.80
CA GLY A 229 3.16 -12.33 -13.99
C GLY A 229 1.83 -12.13 -14.71
N GLU A 230 1.71 -11.11 -15.55
CA GLU A 230 0.51 -10.94 -16.40
C GLU A 230 0.30 -12.14 -17.33
N ASN A 231 1.41 -12.74 -17.78
CA ASN A 231 1.45 -13.90 -18.67
C ASN A 231 2.25 -15.06 -18.04
N SER A 232 1.90 -16.29 -18.43
CA SER A 232 2.43 -17.53 -17.84
C SER A 232 3.95 -17.72 -17.93
N HIS A 233 4.62 -17.06 -18.88
CA HIS A 233 6.07 -17.13 -19.08
C HIS A 233 6.84 -16.10 -18.24
N GLN A 234 6.16 -15.20 -17.52
CA GLN A 234 6.76 -14.18 -16.68
C GLN A 234 6.77 -14.64 -15.22
N GLN A 235 7.87 -14.47 -14.52
CA GLN A 235 7.92 -14.64 -13.06
C GLN A 235 7.46 -13.35 -12.38
N ALA A 236 6.79 -13.47 -11.22
CA ALA A 236 6.33 -12.30 -10.47
C ALA A 236 6.22 -12.59 -8.97
N ALA A 237 6.17 -11.51 -8.19
CA ALA A 237 5.92 -11.52 -6.76
C ALA A 237 5.12 -10.28 -6.36
N PHE A 238 4.37 -10.37 -5.26
CA PHE A 238 3.62 -9.26 -4.70
C PHE A 238 4.37 -8.72 -3.49
N TYR A 239 4.59 -7.41 -3.47
CA TYR A 239 5.26 -6.68 -2.41
C TYR A 239 4.30 -5.68 -1.77
N ILE A 240 4.50 -5.40 -0.48
CA ILE A 240 3.68 -4.48 0.32
C ILE A 240 4.57 -3.47 1.05
N GLU A 241 4.00 -2.34 1.44
CA GLU A 241 4.66 -1.39 2.34
C GLU A 241 4.76 -1.96 3.76
N GLU A 242 5.75 -1.49 4.54
CA GLU A 242 5.89 -1.89 5.95
C GLU A 242 4.78 -1.30 6.83
N GLU A 243 4.39 -0.05 6.56
CA GLU A 243 3.31 0.66 7.26
C GLU A 243 2.11 0.87 6.32
N ILE A 244 1.21 -0.11 6.28
CA ILE A 244 -0.02 0.01 5.50
C ILE A 244 -1.04 0.89 6.25
N LYS A 245 -1.44 2.01 5.64
CA LYS A 245 -2.28 3.04 6.31
C LYS A 245 -3.79 2.87 6.13
N GLU A 246 -4.21 2.08 5.16
CA GLU A 246 -5.63 1.87 4.85
C GLU A 246 -5.90 0.43 4.40
N ALA A 247 -7.13 -0.05 4.65
CA ALA A 247 -7.55 -1.36 4.14
C ALA A 247 -7.47 -1.37 2.61
N SER A 248 -6.84 -2.39 2.04
CA SER A 248 -6.52 -2.47 0.61
C SER A 248 -6.30 -3.94 0.21
N VAL A 249 -5.97 -4.20 -1.06
CA VAL A 249 -5.54 -5.55 -1.47
C VAL A 249 -4.28 -6.01 -0.69
N ALA A 250 -3.46 -5.07 -0.22
CA ALA A 250 -2.28 -5.35 0.59
C ALA A 250 -2.63 -5.84 2.01
N THR A 251 -3.72 -5.35 2.62
CA THR A 251 -4.20 -5.85 3.93
C THR A 251 -5.09 -7.10 3.81
N ALA A 252 -5.58 -7.39 2.61
CA ALA A 252 -6.52 -8.48 2.40
C ALA A 252 -5.97 -9.83 2.85
N GLN A 253 -6.79 -10.55 3.62
CA GLN A 253 -6.62 -11.95 3.97
C GLN A 253 -7.46 -12.79 3.02
N GLN A 254 -6.81 -13.78 2.40
CA GLN A 254 -7.50 -14.80 1.63
C GLN A 254 -8.08 -15.85 2.59
N VAL A 255 -9.41 -15.88 2.73
CA VAL A 255 -10.12 -16.81 3.63
C VAL A 255 -10.59 -18.08 2.91
N GLN A 256 -10.59 -18.08 1.58
CA GLN A 256 -10.95 -19.23 0.76
C GLN A 256 -10.21 -19.23 -0.59
N GLY A 257 -10.05 -20.40 -1.19
CA GLY A 257 -9.81 -20.55 -2.64
C GLY A 257 -8.36 -20.84 -3.03
N LYS A 258 -8.10 -20.84 -4.33
CA LYS A 258 -6.75 -21.03 -4.90
C LYS A 258 -5.86 -19.81 -4.68
N ALA A 259 -4.54 -19.99 -4.71
CA ALA A 259 -3.60 -18.87 -4.72
C ALA A 259 -3.97 -17.81 -5.78
N LEU A 260 -3.81 -16.53 -5.40
CA LEU A 260 -4.06 -15.38 -6.26
C LEU A 260 -2.99 -15.31 -7.37
N SER A 261 -3.44 -15.01 -8.58
CA SER A 261 -2.55 -14.64 -9.70
C SER A 261 -2.17 -13.16 -9.67
N TYR A 262 -1.18 -12.75 -10.47
CA TYR A 262 -0.84 -11.34 -10.65
C TYR A 262 -2.05 -10.51 -11.09
N ASN A 263 -2.78 -10.99 -12.11
CA ASN A 263 -3.97 -10.30 -12.61
C ASN A 263 -5.08 -10.27 -11.56
N ASN A 264 -5.19 -11.28 -10.69
CA ASN A 264 -6.16 -11.23 -9.60
C ASN A 264 -5.87 -10.08 -8.63
N ILE A 265 -4.60 -9.84 -8.28
CA ILE A 265 -4.24 -8.71 -7.41
C ILE A 265 -4.58 -7.39 -8.08
N ALA A 266 -4.18 -7.19 -9.34
CA ALA A 266 -4.43 -5.95 -10.08
C ALA A 266 -5.93 -5.66 -10.27
N ASP A 267 -6.71 -6.64 -10.67
CA ASP A 267 -8.15 -6.48 -10.88
C ASP A 267 -8.90 -6.30 -9.55
N THR A 268 -8.44 -6.95 -8.47
CA THR A 268 -9.01 -6.78 -7.12
C THR A 268 -8.75 -5.38 -6.60
N ASP A 269 -7.56 -4.83 -6.81
CA ASP A 269 -7.24 -3.46 -6.44
C ASP A 269 -8.13 -2.46 -7.19
N ALA A 270 -8.26 -2.62 -8.51
CA ALA A 270 -9.16 -1.78 -9.32
C ALA A 270 -10.62 -1.84 -8.86
N ALA A 271 -11.12 -3.04 -8.52
CA ALA A 271 -12.49 -3.22 -8.03
C ALA A 271 -12.70 -2.61 -6.64
N LEU A 272 -11.75 -2.84 -5.72
CA LEU A 272 -11.82 -2.35 -4.35
C LEU A 272 -11.72 -0.82 -4.30
N GLU A 273 -10.77 -0.22 -5.03
CA GLU A 273 -10.61 1.23 -5.06
C GLU A 273 -11.81 1.92 -5.73
N CYS A 274 -12.47 1.27 -6.69
CA CYS A 274 -13.71 1.78 -7.27
C CYS A 274 -14.89 1.71 -6.28
N VAL A 275 -15.10 0.56 -5.61
CA VAL A 275 -16.26 0.39 -4.71
C VAL A 275 -16.18 1.31 -3.48
N LYS A 276 -14.95 1.68 -3.08
CA LYS A 276 -14.68 2.66 -2.03
C LYS A 276 -15.18 4.08 -2.35
N GLU A 277 -15.58 4.41 -3.58
CA GLU A 277 -16.08 5.76 -3.95
C GLU A 277 -17.54 5.97 -3.49
N PHE A 278 -18.18 4.90 -3.02
CA PHE A 278 -19.59 4.86 -2.66
C PHE A 278 -19.77 4.64 -1.16
N SER A 279 -20.60 5.48 -0.56
CA SER A 279 -20.99 5.36 0.85
C SER A 279 -22.08 4.32 1.05
N GLU A 280 -23.08 4.29 0.18
CA GLU A 280 -24.23 3.40 0.16
C GLU A 280 -23.84 1.98 -0.27
N PRO A 281 -24.62 0.93 0.05
CA PRO A 281 -24.34 -0.44 -0.41
C PRO A 281 -24.07 -0.49 -1.92
N ALA A 282 -22.86 -0.92 -2.29
CA ALA A 282 -22.37 -0.86 -3.65
C ALA A 282 -21.73 -2.18 -4.07
N CYS A 283 -21.83 -2.48 -5.36
CA CYS A 283 -21.17 -3.59 -6.02
C CYS A 283 -20.42 -3.07 -7.25
N VAL A 284 -19.16 -3.47 -7.37
CA VAL A 284 -18.33 -3.25 -8.56
C VAL A 284 -17.87 -4.59 -9.10
N ILE A 285 -18.10 -4.83 -10.38
CA ILE A 285 -17.61 -6.00 -11.12
C ILE A 285 -16.55 -5.54 -12.11
N VAL A 286 -15.35 -6.11 -12.02
CA VAL A 286 -14.19 -5.77 -12.85
C VAL A 286 -13.72 -6.98 -13.63
N LYS A 287 -13.21 -6.70 -14.84
CA LYS A 287 -12.43 -7.66 -15.62
C LYS A 287 -11.33 -6.91 -16.38
N HIS A 288 -10.07 -7.37 -16.27
CA HIS A 288 -8.92 -6.73 -16.91
C HIS A 288 -8.79 -5.24 -16.56
N ALA A 289 -8.81 -4.95 -15.26
CA ALA A 289 -8.69 -3.64 -14.62
C ALA A 289 -9.72 -2.59 -15.04
N ASN A 290 -10.81 -3.00 -15.71
CA ASN A 290 -11.92 -2.13 -16.10
C ASN A 290 -13.23 -2.60 -15.46
N PRO A 291 -14.04 -1.68 -14.90
CA PRO A 291 -15.40 -2.00 -14.50
C PRO A 291 -16.23 -2.46 -15.71
N CYS A 292 -16.92 -3.60 -15.58
CA CYS A 292 -17.94 -4.03 -16.53
C CYS A 292 -19.37 -3.85 -16.00
N GLY A 293 -19.53 -3.68 -14.68
CA GLY A 293 -20.80 -3.35 -14.06
C GLY A 293 -20.61 -2.73 -12.68
N VAL A 294 -21.32 -1.63 -12.41
CA VAL A 294 -21.31 -0.94 -11.13
C VAL A 294 -22.73 -0.56 -10.76
N ALA A 295 -23.11 -0.75 -9.50
CA ALA A 295 -24.38 -0.25 -9.00
C ALA A 295 -24.31 0.08 -7.51
N VAL A 296 -25.15 1.03 -7.12
CA VAL A 296 -25.45 1.38 -5.74
C VAL A 296 -26.93 1.10 -5.48
N SER A 297 -27.25 0.54 -4.31
CA SER A 297 -28.63 0.31 -3.90
C SER A 297 -28.79 0.25 -2.37
N THR A 298 -29.94 -0.21 -1.88
CA THR A 298 -30.29 -0.33 -0.47
C THR A 298 -29.70 -1.57 0.21
N SER A 299 -29.26 -2.57 -0.56
CA SER A 299 -28.58 -3.78 -0.07
C SER A 299 -27.49 -4.22 -1.06
N ILE A 300 -26.50 -4.99 -0.59
CA ILE A 300 -25.46 -5.51 -1.49
C ILE A 300 -25.98 -6.54 -2.48
N LEU A 301 -27.04 -7.29 -2.14
CA LEU A 301 -27.68 -8.20 -3.07
C LEU A 301 -28.30 -7.45 -4.24
N ASP A 302 -29.08 -6.39 -3.97
CA ASP A 302 -29.69 -5.60 -5.04
C ASP A 302 -28.63 -4.84 -5.84
N ALA A 303 -27.60 -4.32 -5.18
CA ALA A 303 -26.44 -3.74 -5.87
C ALA A 303 -25.74 -4.76 -6.77
N TYR A 304 -25.56 -6.01 -6.32
CA TYR A 304 -25.01 -7.09 -7.15
C TYR A 304 -25.90 -7.41 -8.34
N ASP A 305 -27.21 -7.59 -8.12
CA ASP A 305 -28.16 -7.91 -9.16
C ASP A 305 -28.23 -6.82 -10.24
N ARG A 306 -28.13 -5.56 -9.83
CA ARG A 306 -28.06 -4.40 -10.74
C ARG A 306 -26.73 -4.34 -11.49
N ALA A 307 -25.60 -4.40 -10.79
CA ALA A 307 -24.28 -4.36 -11.43
C ALA A 307 -24.07 -5.51 -12.43
N TYR A 308 -24.54 -6.71 -12.09
CA TYR A 308 -24.46 -7.88 -12.98
C TYR A 308 -25.25 -7.68 -14.28
N LYS A 309 -26.41 -6.99 -14.24
CA LYS A 309 -27.24 -6.73 -15.42
C LYS A 309 -26.56 -5.85 -16.47
N THR A 310 -25.57 -5.02 -16.09
CA THR A 310 -24.87 -4.14 -17.04
C THR A 310 -24.19 -4.92 -18.16
N ASP A 311 -23.48 -6.00 -17.81
CA ASP A 311 -22.73 -6.82 -18.76
C ASP A 311 -22.50 -8.25 -18.21
N PRO A 312 -23.56 -9.09 -18.13
CA PRO A 312 -23.47 -10.49 -17.70
C PRO A 312 -22.36 -11.28 -18.40
N THR A 313 -22.16 -11.01 -19.70
CA THR A 313 -21.17 -11.67 -20.54
C THR A 313 -19.75 -11.42 -20.03
N SER A 314 -19.44 -10.16 -19.72
CA SER A 314 -18.11 -9.77 -19.23
C SER A 314 -17.96 -10.05 -17.73
N ALA A 315 -19.04 -10.06 -16.95
CA ALA A 315 -19.02 -10.42 -15.53
C ALA A 315 -18.55 -11.88 -15.29
N PHE A 316 -18.74 -12.77 -16.25
CA PHE A 316 -18.27 -14.15 -16.16
C PHE A 316 -16.74 -14.23 -16.01
N GLY A 317 -16.29 -14.81 -14.89
CA GLY A 317 -14.88 -14.87 -14.51
C GLY A 317 -14.30 -13.53 -14.04
N GLY A 318 -15.16 -12.56 -13.71
CA GLY A 318 -14.75 -11.27 -13.17
C GLY A 318 -14.37 -11.33 -11.70
N ILE A 319 -14.00 -10.16 -11.18
CA ILE A 319 -13.77 -9.89 -9.76
C ILE A 319 -14.88 -9.00 -9.24
N ILE A 320 -15.46 -9.37 -8.10
CA ILE A 320 -16.59 -8.66 -7.49
C ILE A 320 -16.11 -8.03 -6.18
N ALA A 321 -16.33 -6.72 -6.05
CA ALA A 321 -16.03 -5.97 -4.84
C ALA A 321 -17.30 -5.38 -4.22
N PHE A 322 -17.40 -5.49 -2.90
CA PHE A 322 -18.47 -4.89 -2.08
C PHE A 322 -17.87 -3.92 -1.06
N ASN A 323 -18.62 -2.87 -0.69
CA ASN A 323 -18.27 -1.96 0.41
C ASN A 323 -19.00 -2.27 1.73
N ARG A 324 -19.60 -3.47 1.84
CA ARG A 324 -20.23 -4.02 3.04
C ARG A 324 -19.88 -5.49 3.18
N GLU A 325 -20.18 -6.06 4.35
CA GLU A 325 -20.02 -7.49 4.62
C GLU A 325 -20.69 -8.35 3.53
N LEU A 326 -19.98 -9.37 3.05
CA LEU A 326 -20.57 -10.40 2.19
C LEU A 326 -21.51 -11.30 3.01
N ASP A 327 -22.81 -11.18 2.76
CA ASP A 327 -23.85 -12.00 3.38
C ASP A 327 -24.15 -13.29 2.59
N ALA A 328 -24.91 -14.19 3.24
CA ALA A 328 -25.24 -15.50 2.70
C ALA A 328 -26.10 -15.44 1.42
N GLU A 329 -27.07 -14.53 1.37
CA GLU A 329 -28.01 -14.41 0.26
C GLU A 329 -27.29 -13.93 -1.01
N THR A 330 -26.44 -12.91 -0.86
CA THR A 330 -25.59 -12.37 -1.92
C THR A 330 -24.58 -13.41 -2.38
N ALA A 331 -23.91 -14.11 -1.46
CA ALA A 331 -23.01 -15.20 -1.80
C ALA A 331 -23.73 -16.29 -2.62
N GLN A 332 -24.93 -16.69 -2.21
CA GLN A 332 -25.74 -17.69 -2.90
C GLN A 332 -26.11 -17.23 -4.32
N ALA A 333 -26.54 -15.99 -4.48
CA ALA A 333 -26.87 -15.41 -5.78
C ALA A 333 -25.68 -15.46 -6.73
N ILE A 334 -24.49 -15.05 -6.27
CA ILE A 334 -23.26 -15.05 -7.07
C ILE A 334 -22.90 -16.47 -7.53
N ILE A 335 -22.80 -17.43 -6.59
CA ILE A 335 -22.30 -18.79 -6.90
C ILE A 335 -23.26 -19.60 -7.78
N SER A 336 -24.56 -19.29 -7.72
CA SER A 336 -25.60 -19.93 -8.54
C SER A 336 -25.65 -19.36 -9.94
N ARG A 337 -25.28 -18.08 -10.12
CA ARG A 337 -25.47 -17.37 -11.39
C ARG A 337 -24.28 -17.50 -12.33
N GLN A 338 -23.05 -17.43 -11.82
CA GLN A 338 -21.87 -17.37 -12.68
C GLN A 338 -20.61 -17.97 -12.04
N PHE A 339 -19.60 -18.19 -12.88
CA PHE A 339 -18.24 -18.34 -12.40
C PHE A 339 -17.68 -16.96 -12.03
N VAL A 340 -17.06 -16.87 -10.85
CA VAL A 340 -16.38 -15.68 -10.34
C VAL A 340 -14.96 -16.08 -9.93
N GLU A 341 -13.97 -15.24 -10.22
CA GLU A 341 -12.59 -15.53 -9.83
C GLU A 341 -12.30 -15.12 -8.38
N VAL A 342 -12.68 -13.89 -8.02
CA VAL A 342 -12.42 -13.29 -6.70
C VAL A 342 -13.66 -12.52 -6.23
N ILE A 343 -13.98 -12.66 -4.94
CA ILE A 343 -14.92 -11.79 -4.22
C ILE A 343 -14.13 -11.09 -3.12
N ILE A 344 -14.21 -9.77 -3.04
CA ILE A 344 -13.59 -8.97 -1.98
C ILE A 344 -14.62 -8.11 -1.25
N ALA A 345 -14.54 -8.09 0.08
CA ALA A 345 -15.40 -7.30 0.94
C ALA A 345 -14.64 -6.88 2.22
N PRO A 346 -15.14 -5.91 3.01
CA PRO A 346 -14.60 -5.61 4.33
C PRO A 346 -14.57 -6.83 5.27
N SER A 347 -15.66 -7.61 5.28
CA SER A 347 -15.85 -8.85 6.04
C SER A 347 -16.74 -9.82 5.27
N ALA A 348 -16.86 -11.06 5.74
CA ALA A 348 -17.77 -12.07 5.20
C ALA A 348 -18.37 -12.89 6.34
N SER A 349 -19.67 -13.18 6.28
CA SER A 349 -20.32 -14.03 7.29
C SER A 349 -19.91 -15.49 7.17
N GLU A 350 -20.02 -16.26 8.26
CA GLU A 350 -19.71 -17.69 8.23
C GLU A 350 -20.59 -18.45 7.23
N GLU A 351 -21.85 -18.08 7.11
CA GLU A 351 -22.82 -18.64 6.17
C GLU A 351 -22.41 -18.35 4.73
N ALA A 352 -21.96 -17.13 4.43
CA ALA A 352 -21.45 -16.77 3.11
C ALA A 352 -20.24 -17.65 2.73
N LEU A 353 -19.31 -17.85 3.67
CA LEU A 353 -18.13 -18.70 3.44
C LEU A 353 -18.50 -20.17 3.22
N LYS A 354 -19.48 -20.70 3.97
CA LYS A 354 -20.02 -22.07 3.75
C LYS A 354 -20.59 -22.21 2.33
N ILE A 355 -21.30 -21.20 1.84
CA ILE A 355 -21.88 -21.17 0.50
C ILE A 355 -20.79 -21.09 -0.57
N THR A 356 -19.85 -20.15 -0.45
CA THR A 356 -18.76 -20.00 -1.43
C THR A 356 -17.85 -21.22 -1.48
N ALA A 357 -17.74 -22.01 -0.41
CA ALA A 357 -16.92 -23.22 -0.34
C ALA A 357 -17.40 -24.32 -1.30
N ALA A 358 -18.66 -24.27 -1.75
CA ALA A 358 -19.18 -25.15 -2.79
C ALA A 358 -18.44 -24.99 -4.13
N LYS A 359 -17.74 -23.86 -4.33
CA LYS A 359 -16.91 -23.57 -5.51
C LYS A 359 -15.45 -23.39 -5.07
N GLN A 360 -14.74 -24.50 -4.90
CA GLN A 360 -13.36 -24.55 -4.34
C GLN A 360 -12.34 -23.59 -4.96
N ASN A 361 -12.54 -23.16 -6.21
CA ASN A 361 -11.62 -22.26 -6.90
C ASN A 361 -11.88 -20.78 -6.63
N VAL A 362 -13.07 -20.41 -6.12
CA VAL A 362 -13.44 -19.01 -5.85
C VAL A 362 -12.59 -18.51 -4.68
N ARG A 363 -11.89 -17.39 -4.89
CA ARG A 363 -11.17 -16.72 -3.81
C ARG A 363 -12.11 -15.75 -3.13
N VAL A 364 -12.16 -15.83 -1.81
CA VAL A 364 -12.86 -14.84 -0.98
C VAL A 364 -11.80 -14.11 -0.17
N LEU A 365 -11.79 -12.78 -0.28
CA LEU A 365 -10.86 -11.89 0.38
C LEU A 365 -11.60 -10.99 1.36
N VAL A 366 -11.11 -10.90 2.59
CA VAL A 366 -11.56 -9.92 3.58
C VAL A 366 -10.46 -8.90 3.80
N CYS A 367 -10.73 -7.63 3.55
CA CYS A 367 -9.74 -6.56 3.58
C CYS A 367 -9.76 -5.70 4.85
N GLY A 368 -10.81 -5.84 5.66
CA GLY A 368 -11.07 -4.98 6.80
C GLY A 368 -11.88 -3.74 6.41
N GLN A 369 -12.41 -3.05 7.42
CA GLN A 369 -13.12 -1.78 7.23
C GLN A 369 -12.11 -0.67 6.91
N TRP A 370 -12.52 0.28 6.07
CA TRP A 370 -11.76 1.49 5.78
C TRP A 370 -12.51 2.73 6.28
N ALA A 371 -11.73 3.75 6.62
CA ALA A 371 -12.23 5.09 6.90
C ALA A 371 -12.01 5.97 5.65
N GLU A 372 -11.61 7.22 5.86
CA GLU A 372 -11.22 8.11 4.77
C GLU A 372 -9.96 7.61 4.06
N ARG A 373 -9.90 7.86 2.75
CA ARG A 373 -8.74 7.52 1.92
C ARG A 373 -7.58 8.44 2.23
N VAL A 374 -6.38 7.87 2.24
CA VAL A 374 -5.17 8.61 2.59
C VAL A 374 -4.41 9.05 1.32
N PRO A 375 -3.96 10.32 1.22
CA PRO A 375 -3.09 10.76 0.14
C PRO A 375 -1.84 9.87 0.03
N GLY A 376 -1.45 9.56 -1.19
CA GLY A 376 -0.30 8.70 -1.47
C GLY A 376 0.28 8.99 -2.84
N LEU A 377 1.40 8.33 -3.14
CA LEU A 377 2.04 8.37 -4.45
C LEU A 377 1.51 7.23 -5.33
N ASP A 378 1.39 7.49 -6.62
CA ASP A 378 1.11 6.53 -7.67
C ASP A 378 2.30 6.44 -8.62
N PHE A 379 2.55 5.23 -9.12
CA PHE A 379 3.80 4.87 -9.78
C PHE A 379 3.52 4.23 -11.14
N LYS A 380 4.10 4.81 -12.19
CA LYS A 380 4.09 4.21 -13.53
C LYS A 380 5.51 3.93 -14.01
N ARG A 381 5.79 2.66 -14.27
CA ARG A 381 7.11 2.26 -14.77
C ARG A 381 7.25 2.60 -16.25
N VAL A 382 8.41 3.15 -16.60
CA VAL A 382 8.86 3.35 -17.98
C VAL A 382 10.22 2.69 -18.15
N ASN A 383 10.60 2.36 -19.39
CA ASN A 383 11.88 1.70 -19.63
C ASN A 383 13.04 2.56 -19.13
N GLY A 384 13.74 2.08 -18.10
CA GLY A 384 14.84 2.80 -17.45
C GLY A 384 14.43 3.89 -16.45
N GLY A 385 13.14 4.08 -16.13
CA GLY A 385 12.70 5.17 -15.25
C GLY A 385 11.39 4.94 -14.49
N LEU A 386 11.04 5.91 -13.63
CA LEU A 386 9.78 5.95 -12.87
C LEU A 386 9.07 7.28 -13.15
N LEU A 387 7.79 7.22 -13.46
CA LEU A 387 6.89 8.36 -13.32
C LEU A 387 6.20 8.25 -11.97
N VAL A 388 6.16 9.35 -11.23
CA VAL A 388 5.61 9.43 -9.87
C VAL A 388 4.64 10.60 -9.86
N GLN A 389 3.44 10.38 -9.33
CA GLN A 389 2.40 11.39 -9.21
C GLN A 389 1.63 11.17 -7.91
N ASP A 390 0.71 12.07 -7.58
CA ASP A 390 -0.26 11.83 -6.52
C ASP A 390 -1.32 10.82 -6.96
N ARG A 391 -1.83 10.02 -6.02
CA ARG A 391 -3.04 9.23 -6.22
C ARG A 391 -4.21 10.18 -6.49
N ASP A 392 -5.02 9.86 -7.50
CA ASP A 392 -6.21 10.63 -7.82
C ASP A 392 -7.32 10.38 -6.79
N LEU A 393 -7.36 11.23 -5.75
CA LEU A 393 -8.40 11.25 -4.72
C LEU A 393 -9.42 12.36 -4.97
N GLY A 394 -9.27 13.16 -6.03
CA GLY A 394 -10.19 14.25 -6.35
C GLY A 394 -11.59 13.71 -6.62
N MET A 395 -12.60 14.48 -6.20
CA MET A 395 -14.01 14.23 -6.51
C MET A 395 -14.79 15.55 -6.37
N VAL A 396 -15.75 15.77 -7.26
CA VAL A 396 -16.67 16.92 -7.18
C VAL A 396 -17.92 16.57 -6.37
N THR A 397 -18.46 17.57 -5.70
CA THR A 397 -19.78 17.54 -5.04
C THR A 397 -20.79 18.30 -5.89
N GLU A 398 -22.08 18.19 -5.54
CA GLU A 398 -23.14 18.95 -6.23
C GLU A 398 -22.88 20.47 -6.23
N ALA A 399 -22.26 21.01 -5.16
CA ALA A 399 -21.95 22.43 -5.05
C ALA A 399 -20.86 22.91 -6.02
N ASP A 400 -20.05 22.00 -6.53
CA ASP A 400 -18.96 22.29 -7.48
C ASP A 400 -19.44 22.25 -8.94
N LEU A 401 -20.66 21.77 -9.19
CA LEU A 401 -21.18 21.55 -10.53
C LEU A 401 -21.73 22.83 -11.16
N ARG A 402 -21.42 23.02 -12.44
CA ARG A 402 -21.97 24.12 -13.25
C ARG A 402 -22.82 23.60 -14.38
N VAL A 403 -24.13 23.87 -14.35
CA VAL A 403 -25.01 23.59 -15.49
C VAL A 403 -24.79 24.66 -16.56
N VAL A 404 -24.33 24.25 -17.73
CA VAL A 404 -23.90 25.16 -18.82
C VAL A 404 -24.90 25.29 -19.98
N THR A 405 -25.96 24.50 -19.93
CA THR A 405 -27.04 24.46 -20.95
C THR A 405 -28.31 25.12 -20.43
N LYS A 406 -29.26 25.38 -21.32
CA LYS A 406 -30.57 25.96 -20.97
C LYS A 406 -31.41 25.02 -20.12
N ARG A 407 -31.40 23.72 -20.43
CA ARG A 407 -32.15 22.71 -19.68
C ARG A 407 -31.43 22.37 -18.38
N GLN A 408 -32.13 22.47 -17.26
CA GLN A 408 -31.64 21.99 -15.97
C GLN A 408 -31.83 20.47 -15.84
N PRO A 409 -30.88 19.75 -15.23
CA PRO A 409 -31.08 18.34 -14.92
C PRO A 409 -32.18 18.16 -13.87
N THR A 410 -32.90 17.06 -13.96
CA THR A 410 -33.76 16.60 -12.85
C THR A 410 -32.90 16.10 -11.69
N GLU A 411 -33.48 15.98 -10.49
CA GLU A 411 -32.76 15.40 -9.34
C GLU A 411 -32.21 13.99 -9.62
N GLN A 412 -32.97 13.17 -10.35
CA GLN A 412 -32.53 11.82 -10.71
C GLN A 412 -31.37 11.85 -11.70
N GLU A 413 -31.43 12.70 -12.72
CA GLU A 413 -30.33 12.87 -13.68
C GLU A 413 -29.06 13.40 -13.00
N LEU A 414 -29.20 14.29 -12.02
CA LEU A 414 -28.08 14.83 -11.26
C LEU A 414 -27.42 13.75 -10.39
N ARG A 415 -28.22 12.92 -9.71
CA ARG A 415 -27.73 11.74 -8.97
C ARG A 415 -27.00 10.77 -9.90
N ASP A 416 -27.59 10.45 -11.04
CA ASP A 416 -26.99 9.53 -12.02
C ASP A 416 -25.72 10.09 -12.65
N ALA A 417 -25.65 11.41 -12.87
CA ALA A 417 -24.46 12.10 -13.35
C ALA A 417 -23.30 12.02 -12.34
N LEU A 418 -23.55 12.31 -11.06
CA LEU A 418 -22.53 12.16 -10.01
C LEU A 418 -22.09 10.70 -9.84
N PHE A 419 -23.03 9.75 -9.93
CA PHE A 419 -22.71 8.32 -9.89
C PHE A 419 -21.81 7.91 -11.06
N CYS A 420 -22.17 8.22 -12.31
CA CYS A 420 -21.34 7.83 -13.45
C CYS A 420 -20.01 8.59 -13.52
N TRP A 421 -19.94 9.81 -12.98
CA TRP A 421 -18.69 10.55 -12.80
C TRP A 421 -17.69 9.79 -11.92
N LYS A 422 -18.15 9.28 -10.78
CA LYS A 422 -17.34 8.42 -9.89
C LYS A 422 -16.86 7.16 -10.61
N VAL A 423 -17.73 6.52 -11.39
CA VAL A 423 -17.36 5.31 -12.16
C VAL A 423 -16.34 5.64 -13.26
N ALA A 424 -16.52 6.75 -14.00
CA ALA A 424 -15.66 7.14 -15.11
C ALA A 424 -14.19 7.33 -14.69
N LYS A 425 -13.95 7.80 -13.46
CA LYS A 425 -12.61 7.90 -12.85
C LYS A 425 -11.84 6.57 -12.82
N PHE A 426 -12.54 5.44 -12.80
CA PHE A 426 -11.95 4.09 -12.71
C PHE A 426 -11.87 3.35 -14.05
N VAL A 427 -12.51 3.88 -15.10
CA VAL A 427 -12.48 3.30 -16.44
C VAL A 427 -11.27 3.84 -17.19
N LYS A 428 -10.56 2.98 -17.94
CA LYS A 428 -9.39 3.42 -18.72
C LYS A 428 -9.80 4.42 -19.82
N SER A 429 -8.97 5.44 -20.04
CA SER A 429 -9.25 6.56 -20.93
C SER A 429 -9.05 6.21 -22.42
N ASN A 430 -9.80 6.83 -23.35
CA ASN A 430 -10.92 7.74 -23.10
C ASN A 430 -12.15 6.95 -22.61
N ALA A 431 -12.73 7.35 -21.48
CA ALA A 431 -13.87 6.66 -20.88
C ALA A 431 -15.20 7.39 -21.13
N ILE A 432 -16.22 6.62 -21.48
CA ILE A 432 -17.62 7.04 -21.49
C ILE A 432 -18.44 6.05 -20.67
N VAL A 433 -19.24 6.55 -19.74
CA VAL A 433 -20.09 5.73 -18.86
C VAL A 433 -21.52 6.22 -18.95
N TYR A 434 -22.44 5.32 -19.30
CA TYR A 434 -23.88 5.57 -19.21
C TYR A 434 -24.41 5.03 -17.89
N ALA A 435 -25.28 5.77 -17.22
CA ALA A 435 -25.94 5.32 -16.00
C ALA A 435 -27.38 5.81 -15.89
N LYS A 436 -28.20 5.00 -15.21
CA LYS A 436 -29.59 5.30 -14.90
C LYS A 436 -29.93 4.64 -13.57
N GLU A 437 -30.55 5.39 -12.67
CA GLU A 437 -30.89 4.94 -11.31
C GLU A 437 -29.69 4.34 -10.55
N ASN A 438 -28.54 5.03 -10.53
CA ASN A 438 -27.31 4.59 -9.87
C ASN A 438 -26.82 3.18 -10.28
N MET A 439 -27.09 2.79 -11.53
CA MET A 439 -26.59 1.57 -12.15
C MET A 439 -25.96 1.93 -13.50
N THR A 440 -24.82 1.33 -13.81
CA THR A 440 -24.23 1.47 -15.15
C THR A 440 -25.11 0.78 -16.19
N ILE A 441 -25.36 1.47 -17.31
CA ILE A 441 -26.12 0.95 -18.46
C ILE A 441 -25.18 0.48 -19.56
N GLY A 442 -24.05 1.14 -19.74
CA GLY A 442 -23.04 0.78 -20.72
C GLY A 442 -21.74 1.51 -20.46
N ILE A 443 -20.61 0.85 -20.71
CA ILE A 443 -19.28 1.39 -20.46
C ILE A 443 -18.43 1.25 -21.74
N GLY A 444 -17.90 2.37 -22.20
CA GLY A 444 -16.91 2.43 -23.27
C GLY A 444 -15.53 2.73 -22.70
N ALA A 445 -14.68 1.72 -22.61
CA ALA A 445 -13.36 1.81 -21.99
C ALA A 445 -12.21 1.83 -23.01
N GLY A 446 -11.17 2.62 -22.72
CA GLY A 446 -9.84 2.48 -23.28
C GLY A 446 -9.67 2.87 -24.75
N GLN A 447 -10.58 3.68 -25.32
CA GLN A 447 -10.49 4.02 -26.74
C GLN A 447 -9.63 5.26 -26.98
N MET A 448 -8.88 5.23 -28.08
CA MET A 448 -8.14 6.40 -28.58
C MET A 448 -9.09 7.53 -29.02
N SER A 449 -10.33 7.20 -29.38
CA SER A 449 -11.35 8.15 -29.81
C SER A 449 -12.58 8.11 -28.89
N ARG A 450 -12.92 9.27 -28.32
CA ARG A 450 -14.03 9.41 -27.35
C ARG A 450 -15.40 9.07 -27.94
N VAL A 451 -15.64 9.41 -29.21
CA VAL A 451 -16.90 9.03 -29.89
C VAL A 451 -17.02 7.51 -30.05
N TYR A 452 -15.92 6.77 -30.15
CA TYR A 452 -15.95 5.31 -30.16
C TYR A 452 -16.25 4.74 -28.77
N SER A 453 -15.75 5.34 -27.69
CA SER A 453 -16.18 4.97 -26.32
C SER A 453 -17.69 5.13 -26.16
N ALA A 454 -18.27 6.25 -26.61
CA ALA A 454 -19.71 6.47 -26.57
C ALA A 454 -20.50 5.43 -27.40
N LYS A 455 -20.02 5.12 -28.60
CA LYS A 455 -20.63 4.06 -29.44
C LYS A 455 -20.57 2.69 -28.77
N ILE A 456 -19.42 2.31 -28.19
CA ILE A 456 -19.25 1.02 -27.51
C ILE A 456 -20.18 0.92 -26.30
N ALA A 457 -20.31 1.97 -25.49
CA ALA A 457 -21.23 1.99 -24.36
C ALA A 457 -22.68 1.73 -24.82
N GLY A 458 -23.11 2.35 -25.93
CA GLY A 458 -24.44 2.13 -26.51
C GLY A 458 -24.63 0.73 -27.09
N ILE A 459 -23.62 0.19 -27.78
CA ILE A 459 -23.65 -1.18 -28.33
C ILE A 459 -23.79 -2.19 -27.20
N LYS A 460 -22.96 -2.07 -26.14
CA LYS A 460 -23.00 -2.97 -24.99
C LYS A 460 -24.34 -2.95 -24.26
N ALA A 461 -24.91 -1.76 -24.06
CA ALA A 461 -26.26 -1.64 -23.49
C ALA A 461 -27.30 -2.35 -24.36
N GLY A 462 -27.24 -2.17 -25.69
CA GLY A 462 -28.14 -2.81 -26.63
C GLY A 462 -28.01 -4.34 -26.67
N ASP A 463 -26.79 -4.87 -26.64
CA ASP A 463 -26.51 -6.32 -26.62
C ASP A 463 -27.12 -7.00 -25.38
N GLU A 464 -27.14 -6.29 -24.24
CA GLU A 464 -27.70 -6.79 -22.98
C GLU A 464 -29.18 -6.36 -22.77
N GLY A 465 -29.80 -5.76 -23.80
CA GLY A 465 -31.22 -5.37 -23.78
C GLY A 465 -31.56 -4.25 -22.80
N LEU A 466 -30.58 -3.42 -22.41
CA LEU A 466 -30.76 -2.30 -21.50
C LEU A 466 -31.19 -1.03 -22.24
N GLU A 467 -32.14 -0.30 -21.65
CA GLU A 467 -32.63 0.95 -22.22
C GLU A 467 -31.69 2.12 -21.90
N VAL A 468 -31.06 2.67 -22.94
CA VAL A 468 -30.20 3.88 -22.82
C VAL A 468 -31.03 5.17 -22.65
N LYS A 469 -32.26 5.21 -23.18
CA LYS A 469 -33.10 6.42 -23.18
C LYS A 469 -33.34 6.93 -21.76
N GLY A 470 -33.07 8.22 -21.54
CA GLY A 470 -33.19 8.89 -20.25
C GLY A 470 -32.01 8.66 -19.29
N SER A 471 -30.92 8.05 -19.77
CA SER A 471 -29.70 7.87 -18.96
C SER A 471 -28.85 9.15 -18.92
N ALA A 472 -28.04 9.27 -17.87
CA ALA A 472 -26.93 10.19 -17.79
C ALA A 472 -25.68 9.60 -18.45
N MET A 473 -24.80 10.46 -18.98
CA MET A 473 -23.50 10.09 -19.54
C MET A 473 -22.38 10.88 -18.83
N ALA A 474 -21.35 10.18 -18.34
CA ALA A 474 -20.10 10.79 -17.92
C ALA A 474 -19.00 10.60 -18.96
N SER A 475 -18.16 11.62 -19.09
CA SER A 475 -16.97 11.62 -19.93
C SER A 475 -15.77 12.05 -19.11
N ASP A 476 -14.77 11.17 -18.93
CA ASP A 476 -13.59 11.41 -18.06
C ASP A 476 -12.77 12.67 -18.42
N ALA A 477 -12.91 13.14 -19.66
CA ALA A 477 -12.36 14.40 -20.16
C ALA A 477 -13.38 15.14 -21.03
N PHE A 478 -13.04 16.37 -21.43
CA PHE A 478 -13.93 17.18 -22.26
C PHE A 478 -14.19 16.56 -23.64
N PHE A 479 -15.34 16.90 -24.24
CA PHE A 479 -15.64 16.59 -25.64
C PHE A 479 -14.91 17.57 -26.58
N PRO A 480 -14.06 17.09 -27.50
CA PRO A 480 -13.33 17.99 -28.40
C PRO A 480 -14.23 18.56 -29.51
N PHE A 481 -15.33 17.89 -29.85
CA PHE A 481 -16.26 18.27 -30.93
C PHE A 481 -17.69 17.89 -30.54
N ARG A 482 -18.68 18.47 -31.23
CA ARG A 482 -20.12 18.20 -31.01
C ARG A 482 -20.56 16.76 -31.32
N ASP A 483 -19.77 16.02 -32.12
CA ASP A 483 -20.09 14.67 -32.58
C ASP A 483 -20.36 13.68 -31.43
N GLY A 484 -19.66 13.83 -30.30
CA GLY A 484 -19.90 13.06 -29.09
C GLY A 484 -21.28 13.32 -28.48
N ILE A 485 -21.76 14.56 -28.53
CA ILE A 485 -23.08 14.96 -28.04
C ILE A 485 -24.17 14.52 -29.01
N ASP A 486 -23.96 14.69 -30.31
CA ASP A 486 -24.88 14.22 -31.33
C ASP A 486 -25.05 12.68 -31.26
N ALA A 487 -23.96 11.94 -30.99
CA ALA A 487 -24.00 10.50 -30.77
C ALA A 487 -24.75 10.11 -29.49
N ALA A 488 -24.58 10.87 -28.41
CA ALA A 488 -25.30 10.67 -27.15
C ALA A 488 -26.82 10.93 -27.32
N ALA A 489 -27.18 11.99 -28.04
CA ALA A 489 -28.57 12.31 -28.37
C ALA A 489 -29.24 11.21 -29.19
N ALA A 490 -28.53 10.64 -30.17
CA ALA A 490 -29.04 9.58 -31.03
C ALA A 490 -29.46 8.30 -30.27
N VAL A 491 -28.85 8.04 -29.11
CA VAL A 491 -29.22 6.90 -28.23
C VAL A 491 -30.12 7.31 -27.05
N GLY A 492 -30.49 8.58 -26.97
CA GLY A 492 -31.45 9.09 -26.00
C GLY A 492 -30.88 9.47 -24.63
N ILE A 493 -29.58 9.81 -24.55
CA ILE A 493 -29.00 10.43 -23.34
C ILE A 493 -29.68 11.77 -23.07
N THR A 494 -30.02 12.06 -21.82
CA THR A 494 -30.71 13.31 -21.43
C THR A 494 -29.88 14.21 -20.51
N CYS A 495 -28.80 13.68 -19.93
CA CYS A 495 -27.88 14.44 -19.08
C CYS A 495 -26.42 14.05 -19.36
N VAL A 496 -25.51 15.02 -19.44
CA VAL A 496 -24.08 14.82 -19.68
C VAL A 496 -23.26 15.54 -18.64
N ILE A 497 -22.32 14.84 -18.02
CA ILE A 497 -21.31 15.41 -17.11
C ILE A 497 -19.91 15.23 -17.70
N GLN A 498 -19.14 16.33 -17.71
CA GLN A 498 -17.78 16.37 -18.24
C GLN A 498 -16.97 17.49 -17.55
N PRO A 499 -15.63 17.56 -17.69
CA PRO A 499 -14.86 18.67 -17.14
C PRO A 499 -15.19 20.02 -17.77
N GLY A 500 -15.37 20.08 -19.09
CA GLY A 500 -15.26 21.33 -19.85
C GLY A 500 -13.80 21.76 -20.06
N GLY A 501 -13.61 22.97 -20.59
CA GLY A 501 -12.29 23.57 -20.85
C GLY A 501 -11.81 23.43 -22.31
N SER A 502 -12.67 23.03 -23.25
CA SER A 502 -12.34 23.02 -24.67
C SER A 502 -12.46 24.43 -25.26
N ILE A 503 -11.60 24.77 -26.21
CA ILE A 503 -11.78 25.97 -27.06
C ILE A 503 -13.08 25.91 -27.89
N ARG A 504 -13.74 24.74 -27.96
CA ARG A 504 -15.00 24.49 -28.66
C ARG A 504 -16.17 24.20 -27.71
N ASP A 505 -16.07 24.52 -26.43
CA ASP A 505 -17.17 24.26 -25.49
C ASP A 505 -18.48 24.90 -25.95
N ASP A 506 -18.46 26.10 -26.54
CA ASP A 506 -19.67 26.75 -27.09
C ASP A 506 -20.36 25.89 -28.17
N GLU A 507 -19.59 25.21 -29.02
CA GLU A 507 -20.12 24.31 -30.06
C GLU A 507 -20.79 23.07 -29.45
N VAL A 508 -20.16 22.52 -28.40
CA VAL A 508 -20.61 21.32 -27.68
C VAL A 508 -21.86 21.63 -26.83
N ILE A 509 -21.89 22.80 -26.17
CA ILE A 509 -23.03 23.30 -25.40
C ILE A 509 -24.21 23.59 -26.32
N ALA A 510 -23.98 24.24 -27.47
CA ALA A 510 -25.03 24.49 -28.45
C ALA A 510 -25.67 23.19 -28.97
N ALA A 511 -24.87 22.16 -29.24
CA ALA A 511 -25.39 20.85 -29.64
C ALA A 511 -26.25 20.21 -28.53
N ALA A 512 -25.83 20.32 -27.26
CA ALA A 512 -26.64 19.81 -26.14
C ALA A 512 -27.97 20.57 -26.00
N ASP A 513 -27.97 21.90 -26.16
CA ASP A 513 -29.18 22.72 -26.19
C ASP A 513 -30.11 22.33 -27.35
N GLU A 514 -29.57 22.09 -28.55
CA GLU A 514 -30.33 21.64 -29.73
C GLU A 514 -31.07 20.32 -29.48
N HIS A 515 -30.45 19.39 -28.74
CA HIS A 515 -31.01 18.08 -28.41
C HIS A 515 -31.78 18.04 -27.09
N GLY A 516 -31.87 19.17 -26.36
CA GLY A 516 -32.52 19.23 -25.06
C GLY A 516 -31.82 18.40 -23.98
N ILE A 517 -30.49 18.30 -24.04
CA ILE A 517 -29.65 17.59 -23.09
C ILE A 517 -29.19 18.57 -22.00
N ALA A 518 -29.34 18.20 -20.73
CA ALA A 518 -28.69 18.95 -19.65
C ALA A 518 -27.19 18.63 -19.64
N MET A 519 -26.34 19.64 -19.66
CA MET A 519 -24.89 19.50 -19.60
C MET A 519 -24.31 20.17 -18.35
N ILE A 520 -23.45 19.43 -17.67
CA ILE A 520 -22.84 19.77 -16.39
C ILE A 520 -21.32 19.77 -16.56
N PHE A 521 -20.68 20.87 -16.17
CA PHE A 521 -19.22 21.00 -16.09
C PHE A 521 -18.73 20.79 -14.66
N THR A 522 -17.64 20.05 -14.51
CA THR A 522 -16.98 19.75 -13.23
C THR A 522 -15.67 20.51 -13.03
N ASP A 523 -15.09 21.08 -14.10
CA ASP A 523 -13.76 21.68 -14.15
C ASP A 523 -12.63 20.74 -13.62
N MET A 524 -12.90 19.43 -13.52
CA MET A 524 -12.00 18.40 -13.01
C MET A 524 -11.92 17.23 -14.00
N ARG A 525 -10.71 16.77 -14.35
CA ARG A 525 -10.49 15.66 -15.30
C ARG A 525 -9.89 14.45 -14.60
N HIS A 526 -10.40 13.25 -14.90
CA HIS A 526 -9.93 11.98 -14.34
C HIS A 526 -9.38 11.04 -15.42
N PHE A 527 -8.25 11.40 -16.03
CA PHE A 527 -7.59 10.49 -16.98
C PHE A 527 -6.91 9.31 -16.28
N ARG A 528 -7.07 8.11 -16.84
CA ARG A 528 -6.47 6.88 -16.33
C ARG A 528 -6.00 6.00 -17.47
N HIS A 529 -4.72 5.65 -17.47
CA HIS A 529 -4.08 4.84 -18.52
C HIS A 529 -3.70 3.45 -18.04
#